data_AF-A0A842JC77-F1
#
_entry.id   AF-A0A842JC77-F1
#
_cell.length_a   1.000
_cell.length_b   1.000
_cell.length_c   1.000
_cell.angle_alpha   90.00
_cell.angle_beta   90.00
_cell.angle_gamma   90.00
#
_symmetry.space_group_name_H-M   'P 1'
#
loop_
_entity.id
_entity.type
_entity.pdbx_description
1 polymer ?
#
loop_
_entity_poly.entity_id
_entity_poly.type
_entity_poly.pdbx_seq_one_letter_code
_entity_poly.pdbx_strand_id
1 'polypeptide(L)'
;MSQKTYLPSGETPPVSQVGATLEALAATIAARREAGEESYTHRLLAGSPDDVLKKVMEEAGEVALAAKDVESWACSSLAATLAVAGADADEGALDVELPTEYSAAVDHLRYEAADVVYHLLVVLERYGIDLDEFAAELNNRMKDDERPQGGVRLHEEHIKRGK
;
A
#
# COMPACT_ATOMS: atom_id res chain seq x y z
N MET A 1 3.90 -10.18 -16.04
CA MET A 1 3.35 -8.83 -15.83
C MET A 1 1.85 -8.93 -15.91
N SER A 2 1.10 -8.34 -14.97
CA SER A 2 -0.36 -8.28 -15.04
C SER A 2 -0.79 -7.54 -16.32
N GLN A 3 -1.98 -7.83 -16.85
CA GLN A 3 -2.56 -7.03 -17.95
C GLN A 3 -2.63 -5.53 -17.61
N LYS A 4 -2.59 -5.17 -16.33
CA LYS A 4 -2.65 -3.78 -15.83
C LYS A 4 -1.30 -3.04 -15.81
N THR A 5 -0.19 -3.70 -16.15
CA THR A 5 1.16 -3.11 -16.02
C THR A 5 1.96 -3.29 -17.31
N TYR A 6 2.71 -2.26 -17.70
CA TYR A 6 3.65 -2.33 -18.82
C TYR A 6 5.00 -1.73 -18.42
N LEU A 7 6.06 -2.17 -19.08
CA LEU A 7 7.38 -1.56 -19.00
C LEU A 7 7.54 -0.58 -20.16
N PRO A 8 7.94 0.68 -19.94
CA PRO A 8 8.17 1.62 -21.03
C PRO A 8 9.23 1.12 -22.03
N SER A 9 9.07 1.48 -23.30
CA SER A 9 9.95 1.01 -24.36
C SER A 9 11.38 1.49 -24.17
N GLY A 10 12.35 0.56 -24.21
CA GLY A 10 13.78 0.86 -24.08
C GLY A 10 14.28 0.93 -22.64
N GLU A 11 13.41 0.75 -21.64
CA GLU A 11 13.81 0.71 -20.24
C GLU A 11 14.11 -0.72 -19.77
N THR A 12 15.05 -0.84 -18.83
CA THR A 12 15.34 -2.11 -18.14
C THR A 12 14.68 -2.05 -16.77
N PRO A 13 13.90 -3.07 -16.37
CA PRO A 13 13.26 -3.05 -15.06
C PRO A 13 14.33 -3.09 -13.96
N PRO A 14 14.11 -2.39 -12.83
CA PRO A 14 14.99 -2.50 -11.67
C PRO A 14 14.94 -3.92 -11.09
N VAL A 15 15.91 -4.25 -10.23
CA VAL A 15 15.95 -5.55 -9.51
C VAL A 15 14.67 -5.77 -8.70
N SER A 16 14.16 -4.72 -8.06
CA SER A 16 12.88 -4.72 -7.35
C SER A 16 12.09 -3.50 -7.76
N GLN A 17 10.90 -3.71 -8.36
CA GLN A 17 10.00 -2.59 -8.70
C GLN A 17 9.56 -1.83 -7.44
N VAL A 18 9.17 -2.55 -6.39
CA VAL A 18 8.72 -1.94 -5.12
C VAL A 18 9.87 -1.24 -4.42
N GLY A 19 11.04 -1.88 -4.31
CA GLY A 19 12.22 -1.29 -3.65
C GLY A 19 12.64 0.02 -4.32
N ALA A 20 12.88 -0.02 -5.64
CA ALA A 20 13.28 1.16 -6.39
C ALA A 20 12.24 2.30 -6.33
N THR A 21 10.94 1.96 -6.34
CA THR A 21 9.86 2.96 -6.24
C THR A 21 9.82 3.61 -4.86
N LEU A 22 9.93 2.83 -3.77
CA LEU A 22 9.91 3.37 -2.41
C LEU A 22 11.12 4.25 -2.14
N GLU A 23 12.32 3.84 -2.58
CA GLU A 23 13.54 4.63 -2.46
C GLU A 23 13.41 5.97 -3.22
N ALA A 24 12.97 5.94 -4.48
CA ALA A 24 12.78 7.14 -5.28
C ALA A 24 11.70 8.07 -4.70
N LEU A 25 10.62 7.49 -4.16
CA LEU A 25 9.54 8.24 -3.54
C LEU A 25 10.00 8.91 -2.24
N ALA A 26 10.69 8.18 -1.35
CA ALA A 26 11.22 8.75 -0.12
C ALA A 26 12.24 9.86 -0.40
N ALA A 27 13.14 9.66 -1.37
CA ALA A 27 14.08 10.70 -1.81
C ALA A 27 13.35 11.95 -2.33
N THR A 28 12.27 11.77 -3.09
CA THR A 28 11.42 12.87 -3.57
C THR A 28 10.73 13.60 -2.42
N ILE A 29 10.21 12.87 -1.43
CA ILE A 29 9.55 13.44 -0.25
C ILE A 29 10.56 14.25 0.57
N ALA A 30 11.75 13.71 0.84
CA ALA A 30 12.81 14.40 1.56
C ALA A 30 13.24 15.71 0.84
N ALA A 31 13.44 15.64 -0.49
CA ALA A 31 13.80 16.83 -1.28
C ALA A 31 12.74 17.93 -1.24
N ARG A 32 11.45 17.57 -1.08
CA ARG A 32 10.35 18.54 -0.99
C ARG A 32 10.30 19.33 0.32
N ARG A 33 11.17 19.05 1.29
CA ARG A 33 11.39 19.96 2.43
C ARG A 33 11.79 21.35 2.00
N GLU A 34 12.62 21.45 0.96
CA GLU A 34 13.15 22.70 0.43
C GLU A 34 12.26 23.30 -0.69
N ALA A 35 11.12 22.67 -1.00
CA ALA A 35 10.18 23.19 -1.98
C ALA A 35 9.39 24.39 -1.42
N GLY A 36 8.63 25.09 -2.27
CA GLY A 36 7.77 26.17 -1.84
C GLY A 36 6.38 25.70 -1.41
N GLU A 37 5.55 26.66 -0.98
CA GLU A 37 4.16 26.47 -0.54
C GLU A 37 3.25 25.85 -1.61
N GLU A 38 3.62 25.86 -2.89
CA GLU A 38 2.91 25.17 -3.96
C GLU A 38 2.96 23.64 -3.81
N SER A 39 4.02 23.10 -3.21
CA SER A 39 4.22 21.67 -3.01
C SER A 39 3.31 21.14 -1.90
N TYR A 40 2.42 20.21 -2.26
CA TYR A 40 1.57 19.51 -1.28
C TYR A 40 2.39 18.86 -0.17
N THR A 41 3.48 18.17 -0.53
CA THR A 41 4.36 17.51 0.45
C THR A 41 5.06 18.51 1.34
N HIS A 42 5.48 19.67 0.80
CA HIS A 42 6.10 20.71 1.63
C HIS A 42 5.14 21.18 2.72
N ARG A 43 3.88 21.45 2.36
CA ARG A 43 2.85 21.84 3.34
C ARG A 43 2.63 20.76 4.41
N LEU A 44 2.65 19.49 4.04
CA LEU A 44 2.55 18.38 5.00
C LEU A 44 3.78 18.24 5.91
N LEU A 45 4.98 18.59 5.41
CA LEU A 45 6.23 18.50 6.17
C LEU A 45 6.42 19.70 7.11
N ALA A 46 6.08 20.91 6.64
CA ALA A 46 6.30 22.18 7.36
C ALA A 46 5.08 22.64 8.18
N GLY A 47 3.86 22.24 7.79
CA GLY A 47 2.60 22.63 8.42
C GLY A 47 2.31 21.92 9.74
N SER A 48 1.06 21.86 10.18
CA SER A 48 0.71 21.19 11.44
C SER A 48 0.95 19.67 11.34
N PRO A 49 1.50 19.00 12.38
CA PRO A 49 1.54 17.54 12.41
C PRO A 49 0.15 16.91 12.22
N ASP A 50 -0.90 17.56 12.71
CA ASP A 50 -2.28 17.10 12.57
C ASP A 50 -2.70 16.92 11.12
N ASP A 51 -2.15 17.70 10.19
CA ASP A 51 -2.55 17.67 8.78
C ASP A 51 -2.14 16.34 8.13
N VAL A 52 -0.90 15.91 8.33
CA VAL A 52 -0.42 14.62 7.80
C VAL A 52 -0.98 13.44 8.60
N LEU A 53 -1.14 13.57 9.93
CA LEU A 53 -1.67 12.49 10.76
C LEU A 53 -3.15 12.21 10.48
N LYS A 54 -3.94 13.24 10.18
CA LYS A 54 -5.33 13.06 9.71
C LYS A 54 -5.37 12.28 8.41
N LYS A 55 -4.49 12.59 7.44
CA LYS A 55 -4.40 11.83 6.19
C LYS A 55 -4.09 10.36 6.46
N VAL A 56 -3.07 10.04 7.26
CA VAL A 56 -2.77 8.63 7.61
C VAL A 56 -4.00 7.87 8.15
N MET A 57 -4.80 8.50 9.01
CA MET A 57 -6.02 7.89 9.53
C MET A 57 -7.15 7.78 8.50
N GLU A 58 -7.32 8.81 7.67
CA GLU A 58 -8.30 8.86 6.58
C GLU A 58 -8.03 7.74 5.57
N GLU A 59 -6.81 7.68 5.03
CA GLU A 59 -6.43 6.69 4.01
C GLU A 59 -6.51 5.26 4.54
N ALA A 60 -6.13 5.02 5.80
CA ALA A 60 -6.26 3.71 6.42
C ALA A 60 -7.73 3.26 6.54
N GLY A 61 -8.63 4.21 6.82
CA GLY A 61 -10.06 3.98 6.81
C GLY A 61 -10.60 3.68 5.41
N GLU A 62 -10.15 4.45 4.41
CA GLU A 62 -10.54 4.28 3.01
C GLU A 62 -10.07 2.94 2.43
N VAL A 63 -8.86 2.48 2.76
CA VAL A 63 -8.40 1.11 2.45
C VAL A 63 -9.35 0.05 3.01
N ALA A 64 -9.76 0.19 4.27
CA ALA A 64 -10.65 -0.77 4.90
C ALA A 64 -12.05 -0.79 4.24
N LEU A 65 -12.57 0.37 3.85
CA LEU A 65 -13.84 0.49 3.14
C LEU A 65 -13.75 -0.06 1.72
N ALA A 66 -12.73 0.32 0.95
CA ALA A 66 -12.51 -0.17 -0.42
C ALA A 66 -12.36 -1.70 -0.46
N ALA A 67 -11.67 -2.30 0.52
CA ALA A 67 -11.58 -3.75 0.64
C ALA A 67 -12.95 -4.40 0.87
N LYS A 68 -13.82 -3.79 1.70
CA LYS A 68 -15.18 -4.29 1.91
C LYS A 68 -16.05 -4.15 0.67
N ASP A 69 -15.85 -3.12 -0.13
CA ASP A 69 -16.58 -2.95 -1.38
C ASP A 69 -16.21 -4.04 -2.39
N VAL A 70 -14.93 -4.41 -2.49
CA VAL A 70 -14.47 -5.57 -3.30
C VAL A 70 -15.18 -6.85 -2.87
N GLU A 71 -15.17 -7.15 -1.57
CA GLU A 71 -15.83 -8.34 -1.01
C GLU A 71 -17.36 -8.33 -1.24
N SER A 72 -17.99 -7.15 -1.11
CA SER A 72 -19.42 -6.97 -1.35
C SER A 72 -19.81 -7.31 -2.80
N TRP A 73 -19.03 -6.85 -3.77
CA TRP A 73 -19.26 -7.16 -5.18
C TRP A 73 -19.05 -8.65 -5.47
N ALA A 74 -18.00 -9.28 -4.93
CA ALA A 74 -17.75 -10.71 -5.09
C ALA A 74 -18.90 -11.56 -4.51
N CYS A 75 -19.35 -11.24 -3.29
CA CYS A 75 -20.47 -11.92 -2.64
C CYS A 75 -21.77 -11.76 -3.43
N SER A 76 -22.04 -10.55 -3.94
CA SER A 76 -23.24 -10.26 -4.72
C SER A 76 -23.27 -11.04 -6.03
N SER A 77 -22.13 -11.17 -6.72
CA SER A 77 -22.00 -11.99 -7.94
C SER A 77 -22.28 -13.46 -7.66
N LEU A 78 -21.68 -14.02 -6.60
CA LEU A 78 -21.90 -15.42 -6.23
C LEU A 78 -23.37 -15.66 -5.87
N ALA A 79 -23.98 -14.76 -5.09
CA ALA A 79 -25.39 -14.85 -4.72
C ALA A 79 -26.31 -14.78 -5.95
N ALA A 80 -26.01 -13.92 -6.92
CA ALA A 80 -26.75 -13.84 -8.18
C ALA A 80 -26.62 -15.14 -8.99
N THR A 81 -25.41 -15.69 -9.13
CA THR A 81 -25.19 -16.97 -9.83
C THR A 81 -25.94 -18.12 -9.18
N LEU A 82 -25.90 -18.24 -7.85
CA LEU A 82 -26.64 -19.28 -7.11
C LEU A 82 -28.16 -19.11 -7.25
N ALA A 83 -28.66 -17.88 -7.23
CA ALA A 83 -30.09 -17.60 -7.41
C ALA A 83 -30.60 -18.04 -8.81
N VAL A 84 -29.75 -17.96 -9.84
CA VAL A 84 -30.08 -18.39 -11.21
C VAL A 84 -29.91 -19.90 -11.40
N ALA A 85 -28.89 -20.51 -10.79
CA ALA A 85 -28.57 -21.92 -10.99
C ALA A 85 -29.59 -22.90 -10.34
N GLY A 86 -30.34 -22.44 -9.34
CA GLY A 86 -31.32 -23.27 -8.62
C GLY A 86 -30.66 -24.29 -7.67
N ALA A 87 -31.48 -24.96 -6.85
CA ALA A 87 -31.00 -25.84 -5.77
C ALA A 87 -30.32 -27.14 -6.25
N ASP A 88 -30.44 -27.49 -7.54
CA ASP A 88 -29.91 -28.71 -8.15
C ASP A 88 -28.61 -28.48 -8.94
N ALA A 89 -27.98 -27.31 -8.79
CA ALA A 89 -26.75 -26.96 -9.50
C ALA A 89 -25.54 -27.76 -8.96
N ASP A 90 -24.73 -28.29 -9.88
CA ASP A 90 -23.46 -28.93 -9.56
C ASP A 90 -22.50 -27.88 -8.96
N GLU A 91 -22.20 -28.02 -7.65
CA GLU A 91 -21.39 -27.08 -6.86
C GLU A 91 -19.98 -26.86 -7.46
N GLY A 92 -19.51 -27.77 -8.32
CA GLY A 92 -18.18 -27.72 -8.94
C GLY A 92 -18.05 -26.89 -10.23
N ALA A 93 -19.15 -26.37 -10.80
CA ALA A 93 -19.16 -25.84 -12.18
C ALA A 93 -19.83 -24.46 -12.35
N LEU A 94 -19.95 -23.65 -11.29
CA LEU A 94 -20.52 -22.31 -11.41
C LEU A 94 -19.44 -21.28 -11.79
N ASP A 95 -19.40 -20.93 -13.06
CA ASP A 95 -18.65 -19.75 -13.52
C ASP A 95 -19.36 -18.48 -13.02
N VAL A 96 -18.73 -17.79 -12.06
CA VAL A 96 -19.20 -16.51 -11.55
C VAL A 96 -18.61 -15.39 -12.38
N GLU A 97 -19.45 -14.71 -13.16
CA GLU A 97 -19.04 -13.50 -13.86
C GLU A 97 -19.03 -12.31 -12.90
N LEU A 98 -17.87 -11.65 -12.77
CA LEU A 98 -17.72 -10.49 -11.92
C LEU A 98 -18.11 -9.21 -12.70
N PRO A 99 -18.88 -8.30 -12.09
CA PRO A 99 -19.30 -7.07 -12.73
C PRO A 99 -18.12 -6.10 -12.91
N THR A 100 -18.28 -5.11 -13.78
CA THR A 100 -17.26 -4.07 -14.02
C THR A 100 -16.88 -3.31 -12.75
N GLU A 101 -17.85 -3.14 -11.85
CA GLU A 101 -17.77 -2.49 -10.56
C GLU A 101 -16.81 -3.21 -9.62
N TYR A 102 -16.67 -4.53 -9.74
CA TYR A 102 -15.67 -5.29 -9.00
C TYR A 102 -14.25 -4.82 -9.38
N SER A 103 -13.95 -4.70 -10.69
CA SER A 103 -12.63 -4.22 -11.11
C SER A 103 -12.39 -2.78 -10.66
N ALA A 104 -13.42 -1.92 -10.70
CA ALA A 104 -13.32 -0.55 -10.21
C ALA A 104 -13.02 -0.50 -8.70
N ALA A 105 -13.69 -1.33 -7.90
CA ALA A 105 -13.42 -1.45 -6.46
C ALA A 105 -11.99 -1.94 -6.18
N VAL A 106 -11.48 -2.91 -6.96
CA VAL A 106 -10.08 -3.36 -6.85
C VAL A 106 -9.09 -2.25 -7.23
N ASP A 107 -9.40 -1.46 -8.25
CA ASP A 107 -8.57 -0.33 -8.66
C ASP A 107 -8.58 0.79 -7.61
N HIS A 108 -9.71 1.02 -6.96
CA HIS A 108 -9.86 1.96 -5.84
C HIS A 108 -9.09 1.49 -4.59
N LEU A 109 -9.19 0.21 -4.23
CA LEU A 109 -8.39 -0.38 -3.15
C LEU A 109 -6.87 -0.21 -3.39
N ARG A 110 -6.40 -0.41 -4.63
CA ARG A 110 -4.99 -0.17 -4.98
C ARG A 110 -4.59 1.29 -4.79
N TYR A 111 -5.49 2.22 -5.13
CA TYR A 111 -5.26 3.66 -5.00
C TYR A 111 -5.11 4.04 -3.51
N GLU A 112 -6.06 3.67 -2.65
CA GLU A 112 -5.99 4.03 -1.23
C GLU A 112 -4.83 3.36 -0.49
N ALA A 113 -4.48 2.13 -0.89
CA ALA A 113 -3.31 1.45 -0.33
C ALA A 113 -2.01 2.20 -0.66
N ALA A 114 -1.93 2.85 -1.82
CA ALA A 114 -0.79 3.68 -2.18
C ALA A 114 -0.75 4.98 -1.38
N ASP A 115 -1.91 5.61 -1.14
CA ASP A 115 -2.00 6.85 -0.36
C ASP A 115 -1.61 6.62 1.12
N VAL A 116 -2.01 5.49 1.73
CA VAL A 116 -1.51 5.09 3.06
C VAL A 116 0.03 5.06 3.11
N VAL A 117 0.66 4.42 2.12
CA VAL A 117 2.12 4.32 2.07
C VAL A 117 2.73 5.70 1.87
N TYR A 118 2.17 6.52 0.97
CA TYR A 118 2.64 7.87 0.72
C TYR A 118 2.65 8.72 1.99
N HIS A 119 1.51 8.84 2.69
CA HIS A 119 1.43 9.67 3.89
C HIS A 119 2.24 9.09 5.05
N LEU A 120 2.35 7.75 5.16
CA LEU A 120 3.26 7.12 6.12
C LEU A 120 4.71 7.55 5.87
N LEU A 121 5.19 7.53 4.62
CA LEU A 121 6.54 7.99 4.28
C LEU A 121 6.74 9.47 4.60
N VAL A 122 5.73 10.32 4.40
CA VAL A 122 5.80 11.74 4.81
C VAL A 122 5.91 11.87 6.33
N VAL A 123 5.20 11.06 7.11
CA VAL A 123 5.32 11.04 8.58
C VAL A 123 6.72 10.60 9.01
N LEU A 124 7.22 9.49 8.45
CA LEU A 124 8.56 8.97 8.76
C LEU A 124 9.64 10.03 8.47
N GLU A 125 9.60 10.61 7.27
CA GLU A 125 10.49 11.70 6.90
C GLU A 125 10.37 12.86 7.90
N ARG A 126 9.15 13.33 8.19
CA ARG A 126 8.88 14.45 9.09
C ARG A 126 9.56 14.28 10.45
N TYR A 127 9.58 13.06 10.99
CA TYR A 127 10.17 12.73 12.28
C TYR A 127 11.61 12.21 12.20
N GLY A 128 12.22 12.20 11.01
CA GLY A 128 13.63 11.84 10.81
C GLY A 128 13.89 10.34 10.87
N ILE A 129 12.88 9.50 10.58
CA ILE A 129 13.03 8.05 10.46
C ILE A 129 13.29 7.75 8.98
N ASP A 130 14.51 7.34 8.66
CA ASP A 130 14.86 7.00 7.28
C ASP A 130 14.35 5.61 6.86
N LEU A 131 14.44 5.30 5.57
CA LEU A 131 13.98 4.02 5.03
C LEU A 131 14.77 2.82 5.56
N ASP A 132 16.04 2.99 5.91
CA ASP A 132 16.87 1.89 6.43
C ASP A 132 16.46 1.57 7.87
N GLU A 133 16.21 2.59 8.70
CA GLU A 133 15.68 2.43 10.05
C GLU A 133 14.28 1.77 10.01
N PHE A 134 13.40 2.23 9.11
CA PHE A 134 12.09 1.62 8.95
C PHE A 134 12.17 0.17 8.43
N ALA A 135 13.03 -0.10 7.44
CA ALA A 135 13.27 -1.45 6.93
C ALA A 135 13.85 -2.37 8.01
N ALA A 136 14.74 -1.85 8.87
CA ALA A 136 15.28 -2.59 10.01
C ALA A 136 14.18 -2.99 11.01
N GLU A 137 13.21 -2.12 11.26
CA GLU A 137 12.07 -2.46 12.11
C GLU A 137 11.12 -3.48 11.44
N LEU A 138 10.88 -3.38 10.14
CA LEU A 138 10.12 -4.41 9.40
C LEU A 138 10.84 -5.76 9.41
N ASN A 139 12.17 -5.76 9.28
CA ASN A 139 13.01 -6.94 9.35
C ASN A 139 12.90 -7.67 10.70
N ASN A 140 12.58 -6.96 11.79
CA ASN A 140 12.35 -7.54 13.12
C ASN A 140 11.01 -8.28 13.27
N ARG A 141 10.14 -8.23 12.25
CA ARG A 141 8.87 -8.97 12.20
C ARG A 141 8.98 -10.32 11.50
N MET A 142 10.10 -10.57 10.82
CA MET A 142 10.39 -11.83 10.12
C MET A 142 11.29 -12.71 10.98
N LYS A 143 11.19 -14.02 10.78
CA LYS A 143 12.21 -14.95 11.30
C LYS A 143 13.53 -14.77 10.57
N ASP A 144 14.59 -15.30 11.16
CA ASP A 144 15.94 -15.14 10.62
C ASP A 144 16.12 -15.72 9.22
N ASP A 145 15.41 -16.80 8.89
CA ASP A 145 15.40 -17.50 7.60
C ASP A 145 14.45 -16.88 6.56
N GLU A 146 13.48 -16.07 6.99
CA GLU A 146 12.52 -15.36 6.12
C GLU A 146 13.08 -14.01 5.65
N ARG A 147 13.97 -13.39 6.43
CA ARG A 147 14.49 -12.05 6.16
C ARG A 147 15.43 -12.02 4.94
N PRO A 148 15.40 -10.95 4.12
CA PRO A 148 16.37 -10.73 3.06
C PRO A 148 17.83 -10.80 3.54
N GLN A 149 18.66 -11.53 2.81
CA GLN A 149 20.09 -11.59 3.09
C GLN A 149 20.72 -10.19 2.98
N GLY A 150 21.46 -9.78 4.02
CA GLY A 150 22.06 -8.46 4.09
C GLY A 150 21.11 -7.33 4.54
N GLY A 151 19.87 -7.65 4.92
CA GLY A 151 18.93 -6.67 5.46
C GLY A 151 19.46 -5.99 6.74
N VAL A 152 19.30 -4.67 6.78
CA VAL A 152 19.66 -3.80 7.92
C VAL A 152 18.91 -4.18 9.19
N ARG A 153 19.50 -3.85 10.35
CA ARG A 153 18.96 -4.17 11.69
C ARG A 153 19.14 -3.00 12.63
N LEU A 154 18.19 -2.84 13.54
CA LEU A 154 18.34 -1.93 14.67
C LEU A 154 19.32 -2.53 15.68
N HIS A 155 20.11 -1.68 16.33
CA HIS A 155 20.87 -2.11 17.50
C HIS A 155 19.93 -2.46 18.66
N GLU A 156 20.32 -3.41 19.51
CA GLU A 156 19.46 -4.00 20.55
C GLU A 156 18.88 -2.95 21.51
N GLU A 157 19.63 -1.90 21.82
CA GLU A 157 19.21 -0.79 22.69
C GLU A 157 18.05 0.05 22.13
N HIS A 158 17.83 0.00 20.81
CA HIS A 158 16.74 0.70 20.13
C HIS A 158 15.48 -0.16 19.98
N ILE A 159 15.57 -1.47 20.25
CA ILE A 159 14.43 -2.39 20.20
C ILE A 159 13.68 -2.36 21.54
N LYS A 160 12.89 -1.30 21.75
CA LYS A 160 12.05 -1.15 22.95
C LYS A 160 10.65 -1.67 22.68
N ARG A 161 10.48 -2.99 22.78
CA ARG A 161 9.14 -3.59 22.79
C ARG A 161 8.48 -3.21 24.12
N GLY A 162 7.67 -2.14 24.11
CA GLY A 162 6.79 -1.81 25.23
C GLY A 162 6.01 -3.07 25.63
N LYS A 163 5.95 -3.34 26.94
CA LYS A 163 5.05 -4.36 27.47
C LYS A 163 3.60 -3.90 27.36
#